data_AF-A0A846C2B8-F1
#
_entry.id   AF-A0A846C2B8-F1
#
_cell.length_a   1.000
_cell.length_b   1.000
_cell.length_c   1.000
_cell.angle_alpha   90.00
_cell.angle_beta   90.00
_cell.angle_gamma   90.00
#
_symmetry.space_group_name_H-M   'P 1'
#
loop_
_entity.id
_entity.type
_entity.pdbx_description
1 polymer ?
#
loop_
_entity_poly.entity_id
_entity_poly.type
_entity_poly.pdbx_seq_one_letter_code
_entity_poly.pdbx_strand_id
1 'polypeptide(L)' 'MKKVAVFGNAGGGKSTLSKKLATITNLPLYVLDKIKYRSGGTEVPDSEYKSTHDEILASDKWVIDGFGSMETLWSRL' A
#
# COMPACT_ATOMS: atom_id res chain seq x y z
N MET A 1 7.71 2.90 -15.94
CA MET A 1 6.94 2.78 -14.68
C MET A 1 7.12 1.38 -14.11
N LYS A 2 7.25 1.23 -12.78
CA LYS A 2 7.35 -0.07 -12.07
C LYS A 2 6.43 -0.05 -10.85
N LYS A 3 5.15 -0.37 -11.08
CA LYS A 3 4.07 -0.26 -10.10
C LYS A 3 3.46 -1.64 -9.87
N VAL A 4 3.33 -2.08 -8.62
CA VAL A 4 2.73 -3.37 -8.27
C VAL A 4 1.76 -3.21 -7.10
N ALA A 5 0.49 -3.52 -7.34
CA ALA A 5 -0.53 -3.59 -6.30
C ALA A 5 -0.74 -5.04 -5.87
N VAL A 6 -0.75 -5.31 -4.56
CA VAL A 6 -0.90 -6.65 -4.00
C VAL A 6 -2.19 -6.75 -3.19
N PHE A 7 -3.11 -7.60 -3.66
CA PHE A 7 -4.44 -7.82 -3.10
C PHE A 7 -4.67 -9.29 -2.73
N GLY A 8 -5.69 -9.55 -1.90
CA GLY A 8 -6.15 -10.89 -1.55
C GLY A 8 -6.49 -11.07 -0.06
N ASN A 9 -6.95 -12.26 0.30
CA ASN A 9 -7.54 -12.54 1.62
C ASN A 9 -6.51 -12.54 2.77
N ALA A 10 -6.98 -12.28 3.99
CA ALA A 10 -6.18 -12.41 5.21
C ALA A 10 -5.58 -13.83 5.32
N GLY A 11 -4.35 -13.94 5.83
CA GLY A 11 -3.63 -15.22 5.91
C GLY A 11 -3.06 -15.75 4.58
N GLY A 12 -3.40 -15.19 3.42
CA GLY A 12 -2.95 -15.66 2.10
C GLY A 12 -1.47 -15.37 1.74
N GLY A 13 -0.63 -14.97 2.69
CA GLY A 13 0.81 -14.75 2.45
C GLY A 13 1.20 -13.46 1.70
N LYS A 14 0.26 -12.56 1.42
CA LYS A 14 0.49 -11.28 0.70
C LYS A 14 1.67 -10.48 1.24
N SER A 15 1.70 -10.21 2.54
CA SER A 15 2.77 -9.40 3.13
C SER A 15 4.13 -10.07 3.08
N THR A 16 4.18 -11.40 3.01
CA THR A 16 5.43 -12.12 2.72
C THR A 16 5.84 -11.91 1.27
N LEU A 17 4.91 -12.02 0.32
CA LEU A 17 5.15 -11.78 -1.10
C LEU A 17 5.59 -10.33 -1.35
N SER A 18 4.86 -9.33 -0.84
CA SER A 18 5.15 -7.90 -1.02
C SER A 18 6.55 -7.53 -0.52
N LYS A 19 6.95 -8.04 0.66
CA LYS A 19 8.30 -7.85 1.21
C LYS A 19 9.37 -8.46 0.30
N LYS A 20 9.22 -9.73 -0.09
CA LYS A 20 10.18 -10.40 -0.98
C LYS A 20 10.28 -9.69 -2.34
N LEU A 21 9.15 -9.29 -2.91
CA LEU A 21 9.09 -8.58 -4.18
C LEU A 21 9.83 -7.25 -4.09
N ALA A 22 9.53 -6.44 -3.07
CA ALA A 22 10.20 -5.17 -2.84
C ALA A 22 11.72 -5.33 -2.68
N THR A 23 12.18 -6.33 -1.91
CA THR A 23 13.61 -6.64 -1.74
C THR A 23 14.27 -7.03 -3.07
N ILE A 24 13.70 -7.96 -3.83
CA ILE A 24 14.31 -8.48 -5.07
C ILE A 24 14.31 -7.43 -6.18
N THR A 25 13.28 -6.58 -6.23
CA THR A 25 13.13 -5.56 -7.28
C THR A 25 13.71 -4.19 -6.90
N ASN A 26 14.11 -4.03 -5.64
CA ASN A 26 14.51 -2.76 -5.02
C ASN A 26 13.46 -1.65 -5.22
N LEU A 27 12.17 -2.02 -5.11
CA LEU A 27 11.05 -1.08 -5.16
C LEU A 27 10.61 -0.69 -3.74
N PRO A 28 10.17 0.56 -3.51
CA PRO A 28 9.68 0.97 -2.21
C PRO A 28 8.36 0.25 -1.89
N LEU A 29 8.26 -0.30 -0.67
CA LEU A 29 7.07 -1.01 -0.18
C LEU A 29 6.25 -0.11 0.74
N TYR A 30 4.98 0.04 0.40
CA TYR A 30 3.99 0.76 1.20
C TYR A 30 2.89 -0.20 1.64
N VAL A 31 2.75 -0.39 2.96
CA VAL A 31 1.69 -1.23 3.53
C VAL A 31 0.56 -0.32 3.99
N LEU A 32 -0.62 -0.45 3.42
CA LEU A 32 -1.71 0.51 3.62
C LEU A 32 -2.15 0.63 5.09
N ASP A 33 -2.16 -0.46 5.83
CA ASP A 33 -2.52 -0.43 7.26
C ASP A 33 -1.53 0.45 8.07
N LYS A 34 -0.26 0.52 7.67
CA LYS A 34 0.73 1.39 8.33
C LYS A 34 0.57 2.87 7.99
N ILE A 35 -0.15 3.18 6.91
CA ILE A 35 -0.49 4.55 6.52
C ILE A 35 -1.81 4.95 7.20
N LYS A 36 -2.76 4.01 7.26
CA LYS A 36 -4.08 4.24 7.80
C LYS A 36 -4.10 4.37 9.34
N TYR A 37 -3.16 3.75 10.05
CA TYR A 37 -3.11 3.78 11.50
C TYR A 37 -1.77 4.32 12.01
N ARG A 38 -1.85 5.23 12.98
CA ARG A 38 -0.68 5.73 13.71
C ARG A 38 -0.11 4.64 14.62
N SER A 39 1.11 4.88 15.11
CA SER A 39 1.63 4.09 16.23
C SER A 39 0.66 4.16 17.40
N GLY A 40 0.29 2.99 17.94
CA GLY A 40 -0.77 2.86 18.94
C GLY A 40 -2.15 2.51 18.38
N GLY A 41 -2.31 2.41 17.05
CA GLY A 41 -3.51 1.88 16.40
C GLY A 41 -4.63 2.90 16.16
N THR A 42 -4.42 4.18 16.46
CA THR A 42 -5.39 5.24 16.15
C THR A 42 -5.44 5.48 14.64
N GLU A 43 -6.64 5.45 14.07
CA GLU A 43 -6.86 5.74 12.65
C GLU A 43 -6.54 7.20 12.33
N VAL A 44 -5.87 7.44 11.20
CA VAL A 44 -5.66 8.79 10.68
C VAL A 44 -6.94 9.31 10.02
N PRO A 45 -7.15 10.64 9.93
CA PRO A 45 -8.24 11.19 9.13
C PRO A 45 -8.22 10.67 7.69
N ASP A 46 -9.40 10.41 7.09
CA ASP A 46 -9.51 9.89 5.72
C ASP A 46 -8.77 10.78 4.70
N SER A 47 -8.82 12.10 4.88
CA SER A 47 -8.10 13.06 4.04
C SER A 47 -6.57 12.92 4.13
N GLU A 48 -6.04 12.61 5.32
CA GLU A 48 -4.61 12.38 5.54
C GLU A 48 -4.17 11.09 4.84
N TYR A 49 -4.94 10.01 5.04
CA TYR A 49 -4.71 8.73 4.36
C TYR A 49 -4.72 8.86 2.83
N LYS A 50 -5.73 9.57 2.28
CA LYS A 50 -5.85 9.82 0.84
C LYS A 50 -4.71 10.66 0.29
N SER A 51 -4.35 11.75 0.96
CA SER A 51 -3.21 12.58 0.54
C SER A 51 -1.93 11.75 0.45
N THR A 52 -1.60 10.98 1.50
CA THR A 52 -0.39 10.13 1.49
C THR A 52 -0.46 9.06 0.41
N HIS A 53 -1.64 8.47 0.19
CA HIS A 53 -1.84 7.50 -0.87
C HIS A 53 -1.59 8.10 -2.26
N ASP A 54 -2.12 9.29 -2.54
CA ASP A 54 -1.98 9.96 -3.82
C ASP A 54 -0.54 10.43 -4.08
N GLU A 55 0.16 10.87 -3.03
CA GLU A 55 1.60 11.16 -3.08
C GLU A 55 2.42 9.92 -3.47
N ILE A 56 2.07 8.73 -2.95
CA ILE A 56 2.71 7.47 -3.36
C ILE A 56 2.39 7.15 -4.82
N LEU A 57 1.15 7.34 -5.26
CA LEU A 57 0.74 7.06 -6.65
C LEU A 57 1.43 7.95 -7.68
N ALA A 58 1.75 9.19 -7.31
CA ALA A 58 2.50 10.13 -8.15
C ALA A 58 3.92 9.63 -8.46
N SER A 59 4.49 8.75 -7.63
CA SER A 59 5.77 8.08 -7.92
C SER A 59 5.62 7.04 -9.03
N ASP A 60 6.66 6.90 -9.86
CA ASP A 60 6.74 5.87 -10.89
C ASP A 60 7.16 4.49 -10.40
N LYS A 61 7.48 4.35 -9.10
CA LYS A 61 8.02 3.13 -8.49
C LYS A 61 7.37 2.87 -7.15
N TRP A 62 6.65 1.74 -7.03
CA TRP A 62 6.08 1.29 -5.76
C TRP A 62 5.62 -0.17 -5.79
N VAL A 63 5.62 -0.78 -4.62
CA VAL A 63 4.82 -1.95 -4.26
C VAL A 63 3.83 -1.49 -3.19
N ILE A 64 2.53 -1.64 -3.41
CA ILE A 64 1.50 -1.31 -2.41
C ILE A 64 0.82 -2.60 -1.96
N ASP A 65 0.86 -2.88 -0.66
CA ASP A 65 0.22 -4.02 -0.02
C ASP A 65 -1.03 -3.59 0.77
N GLY A 66 -2.16 -4.17 0.43
CA GLY A 66 -3.41 -4.03 1.18
C GLY A 66 -4.60 -3.62 0.32
N PHE A 67 -5.79 -3.87 0.84
CA PHE A 67 -7.04 -3.50 0.17
C PHE A 67 -7.31 -1.99 0.24
N GLY A 68 -7.15 -1.35 1.41
CA GLY A 68 -7.49 0.06 1.58
C GLY A 68 -9.00 0.28 1.57
N SER A 69 -9.50 0.97 0.54
CA SER A 69 -10.93 1.19 0.29
C SER A 69 -11.25 0.94 -1.18
N MET A 70 -12.54 0.94 -1.56
CA MET A 70 -12.95 0.84 -2.96
C MET A 70 -12.33 1.95 -3.81
N GLU A 71 -12.28 3.18 -3.29
CA GLU A 71 -11.71 4.33 -3.97
C GLU A 71 -10.22 4.15 -4.24
N THR A 72 -9.43 3.84 -3.20
CA THR A 72 -7.98 3.67 -3.37
C THR A 72 -7.61 2.42 -4.15
N LEU A 73 -8.49 1.41 -4.19
CA LEU A 73 -8.32 0.22 -5.03
C LEU A 73 -8.29 0.59 -6.52
N TRP A 74 -9.29 1.33 -6.99
CA TRP A 74 -9.41 1.63 -8.43
C TRP A 74 -8.27 2.49 -8.95
N SER A 75 -7.75 3.41 -8.15
CA SER A 75 -6.60 4.25 -8.53
C SER A 75 -5.28 3.49 -8.67
N ARG A 76 -5.20 2.23 -8.24
CA ARG A 76 -4.01 1.37 -8.32
C ARG A 76 -4.04 0.37 -9.47
N LEU A 77 -5.16 0.27 -10.18
CA LEU A 77 -5.36 -0.60 -11.35
C LEU A 77 -5.18 0.21 -12.64
#